data_AF-A0A949V5I8-F1
#
_entry.id   AF-A0A949V5I8-F1
#
_cell.length_a   1.000
_cell.length_b   1.000
_cell.length_c   1.000
_cell.angle_alpha   90.00
_cell.angle_beta   90.00
_cell.angle_gamma   90.00
#
_symmetry.space_group_name_H-M   'P 1'
#
loop_
_entity.id
_entity.type
_entity.pdbx_description
1 polymer ?
#
loop_
_entity_poly.entity_id
_entity_poly.type
_entity_poly.pdbx_seq_one_letter_code
_entity_poly.pdbx_strand_id
1 'polypeptide(L)' 'QGFNVGANLGRVAGGSVDNHIHFHIVPRWEGDTNFMPVLSDAKVLSNDMTSTYKNLKKAFADLTRREEQ' A
#
# COMPACT_ATOMS: atom_id res chain seq x y z
N GLN A 1 -14.78 -1.60 -4.45
CA GLN A 1 -13.42 -1.61 -3.85
C GLN A 1 -12.45 -2.21 -4.87
N GLY A 2 -11.16 -1.88 -4.80
CA GLY A 2 -10.17 -2.35 -5.78
C GLY A 2 -8.74 -2.07 -5.34
N PHE A 3 -7.80 -2.23 -6.27
CA PHE A 3 -6.38 -1.98 -6.03
C PHE A 3 -5.79 -1.14 -7.17
N ASN A 4 -4.88 -0.22 -6.83
CA ASN A 4 -3.93 0.31 -7.79
C ASN A 4 -2.62 -0.45 -7.65
N VAL A 5 -2.11 -0.98 -8.76
CA VAL A 5 -0.85 -1.74 -8.81
C VAL A 5 0.04 -1.12 -9.87
N GLY A 6 1.31 -0.84 -9.54
CA GLY A 6 2.24 -0.21 -10.48
C GLY A 6 3.66 -0.10 -9.95
N ALA A 7 4.57 0.42 -10.77
CA ALA A 7 5.96 0.70 -10.43
C ALA A 7 6.39 2.00 -11.12
N ASN A 8 7.28 2.76 -10.48
CA ASN A 8 7.85 3.98 -11.06
C ASN A 8 9.25 3.68 -11.58
N LEU A 9 9.46 3.77 -12.90
CA LEU A 9 10.74 3.46 -13.54
C LEU A 9 11.48 4.74 -13.94
N GLY A 10 12.62 4.96 -13.30
CA GLY A 10 13.47 6.13 -13.49
C GLY A 10 12.99 7.36 -12.73
N ARG A 11 13.93 8.28 -12.47
CA ARG A 11 13.73 9.48 -11.66
C ARG A 11 12.55 10.36 -12.12
N VAL A 12 12.34 10.51 -13.43
CA VAL A 12 11.26 11.35 -13.98
C VAL A 12 9.87 10.78 -13.69
N ALA A 13 9.73 9.46 -13.60
CA ALA A 13 8.48 8.81 -13.25
C ALA A 13 8.19 8.85 -11.72
N GLY A 14 9.02 9.53 -10.93
CA GLY A 14 8.92 9.53 -9.48
C GLY A 14 9.53 8.29 -8.83
N GLY A 15 10.40 7.56 -9.54
CA GLY A 15 11.22 6.50 -8.95
C GLY A 15 12.23 7.12 -8.00
N SER A 16 12.11 6.83 -6.71
CA SER A 16 13.00 7.34 -5.67
C SER A 16 14.21 6.44 -5.41
N VAL A 17 14.21 5.22 -5.96
CA VAL A 17 15.29 4.25 -5.81
C VAL A 17 15.74 3.73 -7.16
N ASP A 18 16.94 4.14 -7.57
CA ASP A 18 17.48 3.82 -8.90
C ASP A 18 18.11 2.42 -8.97
N ASN A 19 18.33 1.77 -7.82
CA ASN A 19 19.09 0.51 -7.73
C ASN A 19 18.22 -0.76 -7.69
N HIS A 20 16.90 -0.65 -7.52
CA HIS A 20 16.00 -1.80 -7.56
C HIS A 20 14.56 -1.41 -7.90
N ILE A 21 13.83 -2.35 -8.47
CA ILE A 21 12.41 -2.18 -8.79
C ILE A 21 11.58 -2.55 -7.57
N HIS A 22 10.62 -1.69 -7.22
CA HIS A 22 9.57 -2.01 -6.23
C HIS A 22 8.18 -1.78 -6.83
N PHE A 23 7.25 -2.65 -6.49
CA PHE A 23 5.85 -2.52 -6.89
C PHE A 23 5.05 -1.90 -5.76
N HIS A 24 4.26 -0.89 -6.09
CA HIS A 24 3.23 -0.35 -5.23
C HIS A 24 1.96 -1.15 -5.40
N ILE A 25 1.42 -1.67 -4.31
CA ILE A 25 0.09 -2.29 -4.25
C ILE A 25 -0.71 -1.47 -3.25
N VAL A 26 -1.64 -0.65 -3.75
CA VAL A 26 -2.39 0.31 -2.95
C VAL A 26 -3.87 -0.11 -2.95
N PRO A 27 -4.41 -0.61 -1.84
CA PRO A 27 -5.84 -0.90 -1.74
C PRO A 27 -6.64 0.40 -1.80
N ARG A 28 -7.77 0.38 -2.52
CA ARG A 28 -8.65 1.53 -2.76
C ARG A 28 -10.09 1.21 -2.41
N TRP A 29 -10.75 2.18 -1.78
CA TRP A 29 -12.17 2.12 -1.44
C TRP A 29 -12.93 3.26 -2.12
N GLU A 30 -14.23 3.05 -2.31
CA GLU A 30 -15.10 4.13 -2.75
C GLU A 30 -15.13 5.23 -1.68
N GLY A 31 -14.79 6.46 -2.06
CA GLY A 31 -14.71 7.59 -1.13
C GLY A 31 -13.47 7.60 -0.22
N ASP A 32 -12.40 6.85 -0.52
CA ASP A 32 -11.17 6.88 0.27
C ASP A 32 -10.37 8.19 0.19
N THR A 33 -10.70 9.03 -0.79
CA THR A 33 -10.29 10.43 -0.84
C THR A 33 -11.36 11.29 -0.17
N ASN A 34 -10.98 12.01 0.88
CA ASN A 34 -11.85 12.95 1.58
C ASN A 34 -11.33 14.40 1.43
N PHE A 35 -12.03 15.35 2.03
CA PHE A 35 -11.72 16.78 1.93
C PHE A 35 -10.53 17.22 2.81
N MET A 36 -10.09 16.40 3.77
CA MET A 36 -9.06 16.80 4.75
C MET A 36 -7.72 17.14 4.09
N PRO A 37 -7.19 16.37 3.11
CA PRO A 37 -5.98 16.77 2.39
C PRO A 37 -6.08 18.14 1.71
N VAL A 38 -7.29 18.55 1.31
CA VAL A 38 -7.50 19.84 0.62
C VAL A 38 -7.60 21.00 1.61
N LEU A 39 -8.32 20.81 2.71
CA LEU A 39 -8.58 21.89 3.68
C LEU A 39 -7.49 22.04 4.74
N SER A 40 -6.76 20.98 5.05
CA SER A 40 -5.81 20.96 6.17
C SER A 40 -4.46 20.32 5.85
N ASP A 41 -4.20 19.97 4.58
CA ASP A 41 -2.99 19.25 4.15
C ASP A 41 -2.70 18.00 5.00
N ALA A 42 -3.76 17.38 5.52
CA ALA A 42 -3.70 16.26 6.44
C ALA A 42 -4.39 15.04 5.86
N LYS A 43 -3.67 13.91 5.84
CA LYS A 43 -4.24 12.61 5.52
C LYS A 43 -4.53 11.83 6.80
N VAL A 44 -5.80 11.49 7.00
CA VAL A 44 -6.20 10.64 8.11
C VAL A 44 -5.81 9.19 7.79
N LEU A 45 -5.03 8.58 8.67
CA LEU A 45 -4.71 7.15 8.63
C LEU A 45 -5.55 6.45 9.70
N SER A 46 -6.48 5.60 9.27
CA SER A 46 -7.40 4.91 10.18
C SER A 46 -6.74 3.81 11.00
N ASN A 47 -5.58 3.29 10.56
CA ASN A 47 -4.93 2.14 11.16
C ASN A 47 -3.49 2.44 11.54
N ASP A 48 -3.06 1.87 12.67
CA ASP A 48 -1.66 1.81 13.08
C ASP A 48 -0.84 0.95 12.10
N MET A 49 0.34 1.46 11.73
CA MET A 49 1.25 0.80 10.80
C MET A 49 1.80 -0.51 11.37
N THR A 50 2.09 -0.57 12.67
CA THR A 50 2.65 -1.78 13.30
C THR A 50 1.63 -2.91 13.29
N SER A 51 0.39 -2.60 13.65
CA SER A 51 -0.72 -3.54 13.65
C SER A 51 -1.04 -4.01 12.23
N THR A 52 -1.04 -3.09 11.26
CA THR A 52 -1.24 -3.41 9.84
C THR A 52 -0.17 -4.39 9.34
N TYR A 53 1.10 -4.14 9.63
CA TYR A 53 2.20 -5.04 9.28
C TYR A 53 2.02 -6.43 9.90
N LYS A 54 1.73 -6.51 11.21
CA LYS A 54 1.52 -7.79 11.90
C LYS A 54 0.40 -8.61 11.26
N ASN A 55 -0.71 -7.96 10.94
CA ASN A 55 -1.86 -8.61 10.32
C ASN A 55 -1.53 -9.15 8.91
N LEU A 56 -0.90 -8.32 8.07
CA LEU A 56 -0.48 -8.74 6.73
C LEU A 56 0.52 -9.89 6.79
N LYS A 57 1.56 -9.78 7.62
CA LYS A 57 2.58 -10.83 7.77
C LYS A 57 1.96 -12.16 8.18
N LYS A 58 1.04 -12.15 9.14
CA LYS A 58 0.31 -13.36 9.56
C LYS A 58 -0.50 -13.94 8.40
N ALA A 59 -1.26 -13.11 7.70
CA ALA A 59 -2.09 -13.56 6.57
C ALA A 59 -1.24 -14.20 5.46
N PHE A 60 -0.07 -13.63 5.13
CA PHE A 60 0.85 -14.24 4.17
C PHE A 60 1.36 -15.61 4.64
N ALA A 61 1.80 -15.73 5.89
CA ALA A 61 2.27 -17.01 6.42
C ALA A 61 1.18 -18.09 6.41
N ASP A 62 -0.07 -17.71 6.69
CA ASP A 62 -1.20 -18.63 6.67
C ASP A 62 -1.59 -19.05 5.24
N LEU A 63 -1.45 -18.16 4.26
CA LEU A 63 -1.68 -18.47 2.84
C LEU A 63 -0.61 -19.44 2.30
N THR A 64 0.67 -19.16 2.54
CA THR A 64 1.78 -20.01 2.07
C THR A 64 1.65 -21.44 2.61
N ARG A 65 1.31 -21.61 3.89
CA ARG A 65 1.10 -22.95 4.48
C ARG A 65 -0.06 -23.73 3.86
N ARG A 66 -1.07 -23.05 3.32
CA ARG A 66 -2.22 -23.71 2.66
C ARG A 66 -1.87 -24.17 1.25
N GLU A 67 -0.99 -23.46 0.56
CA GLU A 67 -0.53 -23.84 -0.79
C GLU A 67 0.42 -25.05 -0.75
N GLU A 68 1.07 -25.29 0.39
CA GLU A 68 1.96 -26.42 0.63
C GLU A 68 1.23 -27.72 1.03
N GLN A 69 -0.08 -27.66 1.32
CA GLN A 69 -0.94 -28.80 1.70
C GLN A 69 -1.75 -29.33 0.52
#